data_AF-A0AAD8A158-F1
#
_entry.id   AF-A0AAD8A158-F1
#
_cell.length_a   1.000
_cell.length_b   1.000
_cell.length_c   1.000
_cell.angle_alpha   90.00
_cell.angle_beta   90.00
_cell.angle_gamma   90.00
#
_symmetry.space_group_name_H-M   'P 1'
#
loop_
_entity.id
_entity.type
_entity.pdbx_description
1 polymer ?
#
loop_
_entity_poly.entity_id
_entity_poly.type
_entity_poly.pdbx_seq_one_letter_code
_entity_poly.pdbx_strand_id
1 'polypeptide(L)'
;MAPVATRYFSLICKKAYLINYSQTIGTGRSFLRSLSVSGLVLDVADEETHTGQKFEKDDYRLARFIGKTKQVNPNFGIKLIDEVPPEPKKERVVWCDGGGGPTGHPKVYINLDKPGNHACGYCGLRFTKEDHH
;
A
#
# COMPACT_ATOMS: atom_id res chain seq x y z
N MET A 1 52.24 -34.24 0.06
CA MET A 1 50.82 -34.40 0.44
C MET A 1 50.13 -33.06 0.24
N ALA A 2 49.06 -33.03 -0.55
CA ALA A 2 48.43 -31.82 -1.08
C ALA A 2 47.61 -31.03 -0.02
N PRO A 3 47.44 -29.70 -0.18
CA PRO A 3 46.50 -28.91 0.61
C PRO A 3 45.19 -28.58 -0.14
N VAL A 4 44.05 -28.74 0.53
CA VAL A 4 42.67 -28.43 0.11
C VAL A 4 41.96 -27.99 1.41
N ALA A 5 41.23 -26.89 1.60
CA ALA A 5 40.68 -25.89 0.71
C ALA A 5 40.58 -24.55 1.48
N THR A 6 41.28 -23.54 1.01
CA THR A 6 40.97 -22.13 1.24
C THR A 6 40.33 -21.63 -0.05
N ARG A 7 39.01 -21.72 -0.16
CA ARG A 7 38.23 -21.19 -1.29
C ARG A 7 37.14 -20.28 -0.74
N TYR A 8 36.88 -19.20 -1.48
CA TYR A 8 35.95 -18.11 -1.20
C TYR A 8 36.48 -17.14 -0.13
N PHE A 9 36.96 -15.94 -0.45
CA PHE A 9 36.16 -14.88 -1.07
C PHE A 9 37.09 -13.78 -1.65
N SER A 10 37.86 -14.09 -2.69
CA SER A 10 38.73 -13.14 -3.40
C SER A 10 37.97 -12.20 -4.37
N LEU A 11 36.72 -11.84 -4.04
CA LEU A 11 35.79 -11.17 -4.96
C LEU A 11 35.47 -9.71 -4.61
N ILE A 12 36.22 -9.06 -3.71
CA ILE A 12 35.84 -7.72 -3.23
C ILE A 12 36.65 -6.56 -3.84
N CYS A 13 37.81 -6.76 -4.50
CA CYS A 13 38.72 -5.61 -4.67
C CYS A 13 39.32 -5.31 -6.07
N LYS A 14 38.87 -5.91 -7.18
CA LYS A 14 39.56 -5.70 -8.49
C LYS A 14 38.71 -5.55 -9.76
N LYS A 15 37.47 -5.07 -9.69
CA LYS A 15 36.69 -4.78 -10.92
C LYS A 15 35.91 -3.45 -10.88
N ALA A 16 36.49 -2.45 -10.24
CA ALA A 16 36.25 -1.08 -10.65
C ALA A 16 37.37 -0.70 -11.63
N TYR A 17 37.01 0.05 -12.66
CA TYR A 17 37.85 0.57 -13.74
C TYR A 17 37.93 -0.32 -14.99
N LEU A 18 37.59 0.31 -16.13
CA LEU A 18 37.49 -0.18 -17.51
C LEU A 18 36.05 -0.53 -17.96
N ILE A 19 35.71 -0.06 -19.19
CA ILE A 19 34.41 0.04 -19.88
C ILE A 19 33.72 1.40 -19.61
N ASN A 20 33.74 2.46 -20.43
CA ASN A 20 34.19 2.75 -21.78
C ASN A 20 34.55 4.25 -21.85
N TYR A 21 35.80 4.62 -22.10
CA TYR A 21 36.18 5.98 -22.52
C TYR A 21 37.09 5.87 -23.73
N SER A 22 36.46 5.84 -24.90
CA SER A 22 37.13 6.01 -26.17
C SER A 22 36.16 6.74 -27.09
N GLN A 23 36.43 8.03 -27.31
CA GLN A 23 36.18 8.70 -28.59
C GLN A 23 36.99 10.00 -28.63
N THR A 24 38.16 9.87 -29.26
CA THR A 24 38.79 10.80 -30.21
C THR A 24 38.71 12.30 -29.92
N ILE A 25 39.90 12.85 -29.63
CA ILE A 25 40.26 14.27 -29.71
C ILE A 25 40.02 14.73 -31.16
N GLY A 26 38.98 15.54 -31.37
CA GLY A 26 38.64 16.17 -32.64
C GLY A 26 38.56 17.68 -32.45
N THR A 27 39.38 18.39 -33.21
CA THR A 27 39.55 19.83 -33.30
C THR A 27 38.25 20.64 -33.46
N GLY A 28 38.11 21.71 -32.67
CA GLY A 28 37.50 22.99 -33.03
C GLY A 28 36.08 23.04 -33.63
N ARG A 29 35.07 23.24 -32.78
CA ARG A 29 33.99 24.23 -32.97
C ARG A 29 33.11 24.27 -31.72
N SER A 30 32.88 25.48 -31.20
CA SER A 30 31.95 25.79 -30.13
C SER A 30 30.52 25.46 -30.56
N PHE A 31 30.08 24.22 -30.34
CA PHE A 31 28.68 23.86 -30.36
C PHE A 31 28.13 24.02 -28.93
N LEU A 32 27.39 25.11 -28.70
CA LEU A 32 26.52 25.23 -27.53
C LEU A 32 25.45 24.13 -27.66
N ARG A 33 25.75 22.94 -27.15
CA ARG A 33 24.77 21.87 -27.00
C ARG A 33 23.84 22.33 -25.88
N SER A 34 22.71 22.88 -26.27
CA SER A 34 21.52 23.01 -25.42
C SER A 34 21.34 21.67 -24.71
N LEU A 35 21.69 21.62 -23.42
CA LEU A 35 21.32 20.54 -22.53
C LEU A 35 19.82 20.72 -22.31
N SER A 36 18.99 20.06 -23.12
CA SER A 36 17.58 19.96 -22.79
C SER A 36 17.50 19.16 -21.49
N VAL A 37 17.19 19.84 -20.39
CA VAL A 37 16.93 19.24 -19.07
C VAL A 37 15.57 18.52 -19.14
N SER A 38 15.49 17.53 -20.00
CA SER A 38 14.30 16.77 -20.30
C SER A 38 14.67 15.32 -20.00
N GLY A 39 14.29 14.82 -18.83
CA GLY A 39 14.24 13.36 -18.65
C GLY A 39 14.85 12.75 -17.39
N LEU A 40 14.95 13.47 -16.28
CA LEU A 40 14.92 12.79 -14.98
C LEU A 40 13.53 12.99 -14.38
N VAL A 41 12.54 12.34 -14.99
CA VAL A 41 11.27 12.09 -14.30
C VAL A 41 11.61 11.02 -13.28
N LEU A 42 11.75 11.41 -12.02
CA LEU A 42 11.84 10.46 -10.93
C LEU A 42 10.48 9.78 -10.85
N ASP A 43 10.37 8.58 -11.41
CA ASP A 43 9.19 7.74 -11.28
C ASP A 43 9.06 7.32 -9.80
N VAL A 44 8.44 8.20 -9.01
CA VAL A 44 8.09 7.93 -7.62
C VAL A 44 6.85 7.04 -7.64
N ALA A 45 6.99 5.80 -7.20
CA ALA A 45 5.87 4.88 -7.04
C ALA A 45 4.88 5.43 -6.00
N ASP A 46 3.71 5.88 -6.46
CA ASP A 46 2.61 6.34 -5.60
C ASP A 46 1.48 5.31 -5.57
N GLU A 47 1.36 4.64 -4.44
CA GLU A 47 0.29 3.69 -4.16
C GLU A 47 -0.99 4.41 -3.74
N GLU A 48 -2.13 3.92 -4.22
CA GLU A 48 -3.44 4.44 -3.88
C GLU A 48 -3.82 4.09 -2.44
N THR A 49 -4.31 5.07 -1.68
CA THR A 49 -4.73 4.83 -0.29
C THR A 49 -6.06 4.10 -0.21
N HIS A 50 -6.43 3.60 0.96
CA HIS A 50 -7.75 3.01 1.22
C HIS A 50 -8.94 3.97 0.98
N THR A 51 -8.68 5.28 0.88
CA THR A 51 -9.68 6.31 0.53
C THR A 51 -9.70 6.65 -0.96
N GLY A 52 -8.83 6.05 -1.76
CA GLY A 52 -8.68 6.33 -3.19
C GLY A 52 -7.76 7.52 -3.52
N GLN A 53 -6.95 7.99 -2.57
CA GLN A 53 -6.05 9.13 -2.81
C GLN A 53 -4.78 8.67 -3.54
N LYS A 54 -4.52 9.32 -4.67
CA LYS A 54 -3.30 9.19 -5.47
C LYS A 54 -2.96 10.54 -6.10
N PHE A 55 -1.68 10.87 -6.21
CA PHE A 55 -1.22 12.05 -6.93
C PHE A 55 -1.04 11.73 -8.42
N GLU A 56 -1.26 12.73 -9.26
CA GLU A 56 -0.93 12.64 -10.67
C GLU A 56 0.59 12.58 -10.86
N LYS A 57 1.03 11.96 -11.95
CA LYS A 57 2.47 11.71 -12.21
C LYS A 57 3.30 12.99 -12.32
N ASP A 58 2.68 14.09 -12.77
CA ASP A 58 3.30 15.41 -12.95
C ASP A 58 3.11 16.33 -11.74
N ASP A 59 2.49 15.85 -10.65
CA ASP A 59 2.24 16.65 -9.47
C ASP A 59 3.52 16.89 -8.67
N TYR A 60 3.91 18.15 -8.55
CA TYR A 60 5.09 18.58 -7.77
C TYR A 60 5.06 18.10 -6.31
N ARG A 61 3.88 17.81 -5.75
CA ARG A 61 3.72 17.33 -4.37
C ARG A 61 4.36 15.95 -4.15
N LEU A 62 4.59 15.16 -5.20
CA LEU A 62 5.29 13.88 -5.16
C LEU A 62 6.77 14.01 -4.77
N ALA A 63 7.36 15.19 -4.92
CA ALA A 63 8.76 15.43 -4.57
C ALA A 63 9.08 15.08 -3.10
N ARG A 64 8.09 15.13 -2.20
CA ARG A 64 8.25 14.76 -0.78
C ARG A 64 8.60 13.28 -0.56
N PHE A 65 8.27 12.42 -1.51
CA PHE A 65 8.46 10.97 -1.45
C PHE A 65 9.67 10.52 -2.29
N ILE A 66 10.45 11.44 -2.88
CA ILE A 66 11.69 11.07 -3.55
C ILE A 66 12.66 10.44 -2.53
N GLY A 67 13.12 9.22 -2.82
CA GLY A 67 14.02 8.46 -1.93
C GLY A 67 13.34 7.95 -0.64
N LYS A 68 12.01 8.03 -0.54
CA LYS A 68 11.21 7.58 0.61
C LYS A 68 9.99 6.79 0.14
N THR A 69 9.48 5.90 0.99
CA THR A 69 8.25 5.16 0.70
C THR A 69 7.05 5.88 1.29
N LYS A 70 5.99 6.03 0.49
CA LYS A 70 4.68 6.43 1.00
C LYS A 70 4.12 5.27 1.82
N GLN A 71 3.81 5.53 3.08
CA GLN A 71 3.26 4.53 3.98
C GLN A 71 1.75 4.40 3.74
N VAL A 72 1.33 3.26 3.21
CA VAL A 72 -0.08 2.90 3.02
C VAL A 72 -0.32 1.59 3.75
N ASN A 73 -1.40 1.52 4.53
CA ASN A 73 -1.80 0.28 5.19
C ASN A 73 -2.39 -0.69 4.15
N PRO A 74 -1.82 -1.89 3.91
CA PRO A 74 -2.36 -2.85 2.95
C PRO A 74 -3.69 -3.48 3.39
N ASN A 75 -3.98 -3.50 4.70
CA ASN A 75 -5.17 -4.15 5.26
C ASN A 75 -6.34 -3.17 5.32
N PHE A 76 -7.17 -3.18 4.28
CA PHE A 76 -8.30 -2.26 4.17
C PHE A 76 -9.51 -2.79 4.94
N GLY A 77 -10.04 -1.98 5.87
CA GLY A 77 -11.20 -2.36 6.68
C GLY A 77 -12.44 -2.73 5.87
N ILE A 78 -12.62 -2.13 4.68
CA ILE A 78 -13.72 -2.44 3.76
C ILE A 78 -13.69 -3.91 3.33
N LYS A 79 -12.50 -4.47 3.06
CA LYS A 79 -12.34 -5.88 2.67
C LYS A 79 -12.58 -6.80 3.86
N LEU A 80 -11.97 -6.45 5.00
CA LEU A 80 -12.06 -7.24 6.22
C LEU A 80 -13.50 -7.37 6.75
N ILE A 81 -14.31 -6.31 6.67
CA ILE A 81 -15.69 -6.38 7.14
C ILE A 81 -16.60 -7.15 6.17
N ASP A 82 -16.26 -7.13 4.87
CA ASP A 82 -17.04 -7.87 3.88
C ASP A 82 -16.79 -9.38 3.96
N GLU A 83 -15.59 -9.80 4.37
CA GLU A 83 -15.24 -11.18 4.68
C GLU A 83 -16.07 -11.77 5.83
N VAL A 84 -16.55 -10.94 6.77
CA VAL A 84 -17.36 -11.40 7.90
C VAL A 84 -18.81 -11.62 7.47
N PRO A 85 -19.37 -12.85 7.60
CA PRO A 85 -20.74 -13.12 7.19
C PRO A 85 -21.75 -12.42 8.11
N PRO A 86 -22.94 -12.04 7.61
CA PRO A 86 -24.00 -11.52 8.45
C PRO A 86 -24.47 -12.54 9.49
N GLU A 87 -24.65 -12.08 10.73
CA GLU A 87 -25.14 -12.93 11.83
C GLU A 87 -26.68 -12.99 11.82
N PRO A 88 -27.27 -14.18 11.70
CA PRO A 88 -28.70 -14.34 11.81
C PRO A 88 -29.14 -14.26 13.28
N LYS A 89 -30.23 -13.54 13.53
CA LYS A 89 -30.81 -13.30 14.86
C LYS A 89 -32.32 -13.53 14.80
N LYS A 90 -32.87 -14.09 15.88
CA LYS A 90 -34.32 -14.36 16.00
C LYS A 90 -35.12 -13.15 16.46
N GLU A 91 -34.45 -12.26 17.19
CA GLU A 91 -35.06 -11.10 17.82
C GLU A 91 -35.29 -9.98 16.81
N ARG A 92 -36.35 -9.19 17.05
CA ARG A 92 -36.68 -8.01 16.24
C ARG A 92 -35.66 -6.87 16.43
N VAL A 93 -35.17 -6.70 17.65
CA VAL A 93 -34.22 -5.65 18.03
C VAL A 93 -33.03 -6.32 18.68
N VAL A 94 -31.86 -6.13 18.10
CA VAL A 94 -30.60 -6.72 18.58
C VAL A 94 -29.73 -5.63 19.14
N TRP A 95 -28.93 -5.95 20.16
CA TRP A 95 -27.95 -5.02 20.70
C TRP A 95 -26.53 -5.43 20.33
N CYS A 96 -25.67 -4.44 20.13
CA CYS A 96 -24.26 -4.63 19.82
C CYS A 96 -23.42 -3.69 20.70
N ASP A 97 -22.35 -4.24 21.27
CA ASP A 97 -21.36 -3.54 22.10
C ASP A 97 -19.92 -3.72 21.58
N GLY A 98 -19.73 -4.48 20.49
CA GLY A 98 -18.42 -4.78 19.93
C GLY A 98 -17.64 -5.90 20.63
N GLY A 99 -18.27 -6.69 21.51
CA GLY A 99 -17.70 -7.97 21.99
C GLY A 99 -16.67 -7.86 23.13
N GLY A 100 -16.72 -6.78 23.91
CA GLY A 100 -15.75 -6.54 25.00
C GLY A 100 -16.29 -5.69 26.15
N GLY A 101 -17.61 -5.49 26.24
CA GLY A 101 -18.21 -4.60 27.23
C GLY A 101 -17.64 -3.18 27.12
N PRO A 102 -16.84 -2.70 28.10
CA PRO A 102 -16.26 -1.36 28.06
C PRO A 102 -15.15 -1.15 27.01
N THR A 103 -14.55 -2.22 26.45
CA THR A 103 -13.48 -2.09 25.45
C THR A 103 -13.99 -1.97 24.02
N GLY A 104 -15.28 -2.23 23.80
CA GLY A 104 -15.93 -2.07 22.52
C GLY A 104 -16.50 -0.66 22.33
N HIS A 105 -17.62 -0.58 21.62
CA HIS A 105 -18.32 0.69 21.42
C HIS A 105 -19.53 0.80 22.37
N PRO A 106 -20.11 2.01 22.55
CA PRO A 106 -21.33 2.16 23.32
C PRO A 106 -22.43 1.22 22.84
N LYS A 107 -23.17 0.63 23.78
CA LYS A 107 -24.26 -0.30 23.47
C LYS A 107 -25.30 0.39 22.59
N VAL A 108 -25.50 -0.13 21.39
CA VAL A 108 -26.55 0.33 20.46
C VAL A 108 -27.56 -0.75 20.19
N TYR A 109 -28.78 -0.32 19.87
CA TYR A 109 -29.88 -1.19 19.47
C TYR A 109 -30.15 -1.02 17.98
N ILE A 110 -30.26 -2.14 17.27
CA ILE A 110 -30.39 -2.23 15.81
C ILE A 110 -31.74 -2.89 15.52
N ASN A 111 -32.57 -2.23 14.70
CA ASN A 111 -33.89 -2.72 14.33
C ASN A 111 -33.80 -3.62 13.09
N LEU A 112 -34.30 -4.85 13.18
CA LEU A 112 -34.31 -5.85 12.11
C LEU A 112 -35.70 -6.02 11.47
N ASP A 113 -36.49 -4.94 11.44
CA ASP A 113 -37.88 -4.97 10.94
C ASP A 113 -37.98 -5.16 9.43
N LYS A 114 -37.02 -4.61 8.69
CA LYS A 114 -36.99 -4.71 7.23
C LYS A 114 -36.20 -5.96 6.85
N PRO A 115 -36.62 -6.71 5.81
CA PRO A 115 -35.80 -7.81 5.30
C PRO A 115 -34.48 -7.25 4.76
N GLY A 116 -33.37 -7.94 5.07
CA GLY A 116 -32.03 -7.57 4.61
C GLY A 116 -30.99 -7.45 5.73
N ASN A 117 -29.80 -7.02 5.35
CA ASN A 117 -28.65 -6.87 6.24
C ASN A 117 -28.68 -5.51 6.93
N HIS A 118 -28.75 -5.50 8.26
CA HIS A 118 -28.66 -4.30 9.07
C HIS A 118 -27.27 -4.21 9.70
N ALA A 119 -26.51 -3.18 9.32
CA ALA A 119 -25.16 -3.00 9.83
C ALA A 119 -25.14 -2.21 11.14
N CYS A 120 -24.25 -2.60 12.06
CA CYS A 120 -23.89 -1.76 13.20
C CYS A 120 -23.07 -0.56 12.72
N GLY A 121 -23.46 0.65 13.14
CA GLY A 121 -22.75 1.88 12.78
C GLY A 121 -21.33 2.03 13.36
N TYR A 122 -20.93 1.15 14.28
CA TYR A 122 -19.61 1.14 14.89
C TYR A 122 -18.74 0.00 14.36
N CYS A 123 -19.11 -1.25 14.67
CA CYS A 123 -18.33 -2.42 14.24
C CYS A 123 -18.46 -2.73 12.74
N GLY A 124 -19.49 -2.24 12.05
CA GLY A 124 -19.78 -2.65 10.67
C GLY A 124 -20.34 -4.07 10.54
N LEU A 125 -20.46 -4.82 11.64
CA LEU A 125 -21.06 -6.16 11.65
C LEU A 125 -22.50 -6.09 11.16
N ARG A 126 -22.89 -7.09 10.38
CA ARG A 126 -24.19 -7.19 9.72
C ARG A 126 -25.07 -8.18 10.48
N PHE A 127 -26.31 -7.81 10.73
CA PHE A 127 -27.31 -8.66 11.38
C PHE A 127 -28.52 -8.84 10.46
N THR A 128 -29.04 -10.06 10.41
CA THR A 128 -30.25 -10.40 9.66
C THR A 128 -31.26 -11.05 10.58
N LYS A 129 -32.55 -10.86 10.29
CA LYS A 129 -33.60 -11.57 11.02
C LYS A 129 -33.81 -12.95 10.39
N GLU A 130 -33.82 -14.00 11.21
CA GLU A 130 -34.28 -15.32 10.76
C GLU A 130 -35.79 -15.27 10.57
N ASP A 131 -36.25 -15.49 9.33
CA ASP A 131 -37.68 -15.60 9.05
C ASP A 131 -38.17 -17.00 9.46
N HIS A 132 -38.96 -17.05 10.54
CA HIS A 132 -39.72 -18.22 10.93
C HIS A 132 -41.11 -18.13 10.27
N HIS A 133 -41.20 -18.58 9.02
CA HIS A 133 -42.48 -18.92 8.39
C HIS A 133 -42.90 -20.33 8.77
#